data_AF-A0ABD1GHV6-F1
#
_entry.id   AF-A0ABD1GHV6-F1
#
_cell.length_a   1.000
_cell.length_b   1.000
_cell.length_c   1.000
_cell.angle_alpha   90.00
_cell.angle_beta   90.00
_cell.angle_gamma   90.00
#
_symmetry.space_group_name_H-M   'P 1'
#
loop_
_entity.id
_entity.type
_entity.pdbx_description
1 polymer ?
#
loop_
_entity_poly.entity_id
_entity_poly.type
_entity_poly.pdbx_seq_one_letter_code
_entity_poly.pdbx_strand_id
1 'polypeptide(L)'
;MRSPPIYQRRRRWVSSSGLGIAAIAYVGVDYLRHLSPVWHERLQPLLWVALAIAAVVRVPFYKHWSLELRAAIPFILSILFMLSALLFEAISVRSVTAVLGLNWHNETPPLPDVGQWLLLALNEKLPQVMVDILRARIIGLHHYLMLFIMLGFSVLFNSVEAPGLGLGARYMFTMGVGRLLRAIAFISTILPSARPWCASARFQVPAHPHPWVQKYYVPYAKDSSAIRHIIHHDFAYAVTGEYEAEFIPNWGSMNFLADFLRPTVSEGASPWYSLLKKAGGGCNDLIYSGHMLVAVLTAMAWTEAYGGFTSAIIWMLVAHSAQREIRERHHYSVDCILAIYMGIFLWKMVGVFWPIKDSSRSKRLDKIESRLVQAAKDSDMDRVRELLKEVEVSSQVRQESSSRALWVFSGATMLFALVVVLLAFTLTSDG
;
A
#
# COMPACT_ATOMS: atom_id res chain seq x y z
N MET A 1 26.55 10.62 21.20
CA MET A 1 25.34 11.18 20.55
C MET A 1 25.42 12.70 20.60
N ARG A 2 25.80 13.38 19.52
CA ARG A 2 25.75 14.86 19.45
C ARG A 2 24.48 15.23 18.69
N SER A 3 23.56 15.90 19.37
CA SER A 3 22.36 16.48 18.77
C SER A 3 22.74 17.48 17.68
N PRO A 4 22.07 17.51 16.52
CA PRO A 4 22.35 18.50 15.49
C PRO A 4 21.94 19.90 15.98
N PRO A 5 22.60 20.97 15.50
CA PRO A 5 22.36 22.32 15.98
C PRO A 5 20.95 22.82 15.61
N ILE A 6 20.29 23.42 16.60
CA ILE A 6 18.90 23.93 16.57
C ILE A 6 18.61 24.86 15.36
N TYR A 7 19.66 25.49 14.80
CA TYR A 7 19.56 26.39 13.65
C TYR A 7 19.20 25.69 12.32
N GLN A 8 19.61 24.43 12.11
CA GLN A 8 19.23 23.65 10.91
C GLN A 8 17.76 23.22 10.94
N ARG A 9 17.17 23.08 12.13
CA ARG A 9 15.77 22.66 12.31
C ARG A 9 14.79 23.76 11.90
N ARG A 10 15.15 25.03 12.11
CA ARG A 10 14.28 26.20 11.81
C ARG A 10 14.23 26.54 10.31
N ARG A 11 15.33 26.34 9.55
CA ARG A 11 15.35 26.57 8.09
C ARG A 11 14.58 25.50 7.29
N ARG A 12 14.55 24.24 7.77
CA ARG A 12 13.69 23.18 7.18
C ARG A 12 12.20 23.51 7.31
N TRP A 13 11.79 24.16 8.40
CA TRP A 13 10.38 24.44 8.69
C TRP A 13 9.70 25.40 7.70
N VAL A 14 10.43 26.40 7.17
CA VAL A 14 9.86 27.44 6.30
C VAL A 14 9.99 27.11 4.81
N SER A 15 11.00 26.32 4.43
CA SER A 15 11.23 25.94 3.01
C SER A 15 10.52 24.66 2.58
N SER A 16 10.21 23.75 3.51
CA SER A 16 9.59 22.43 3.24
C SER A 16 8.06 22.47 3.32
N SER A 17 7.45 23.54 3.84
CA SER A 17 6.00 23.61 4.08
C SER A 17 5.14 23.73 2.81
N GLY A 18 5.69 24.22 1.70
CA GLY A 18 4.92 24.52 0.48
C GLY A 18 4.28 23.31 -0.19
N LEU A 19 5.03 22.21 -0.38
CA LEU A 19 4.47 20.97 -0.96
C LEU A 19 3.55 20.23 0.00
N GLY A 20 3.77 20.36 1.31
CA GLY A 20 2.86 19.83 2.32
C GLY A 20 1.47 20.48 2.23
N ILE A 21 1.43 21.78 1.97
CA ILE A 21 0.18 22.54 1.74
C ILE A 21 -0.44 22.16 0.39
N ALA A 22 0.36 22.00 -0.67
CA ALA A 22 -0.14 21.57 -1.99
C ALA A 22 -0.84 20.20 -1.92
N ALA A 23 -0.33 19.29 -1.10
CA ALA A 23 -0.92 17.97 -0.89
C ALA A 23 -2.25 18.02 -0.12
N ILE A 24 -2.36 18.90 0.88
CA ILE A 24 -3.64 19.15 1.57
C ILE A 24 -4.63 19.85 0.61
N ALA A 25 -4.15 20.79 -0.20
CA ALA A 25 -4.95 21.46 -1.22
C ALA A 25 -5.49 20.46 -2.25
N TYR A 26 -4.69 19.47 -2.68
CA TYR A 26 -5.16 18.38 -3.54
C TYR A 26 -6.36 17.64 -2.93
N VAL A 27 -6.28 17.22 -1.67
CA VAL A 27 -7.40 16.54 -0.99
C VAL A 27 -8.62 17.46 -0.90
N GLY A 28 -8.43 18.75 -0.60
CA GLY A 28 -9.51 19.73 -0.56
C GLY A 28 -10.17 19.96 -1.92
N VAL A 29 -9.38 20.08 -2.99
CA VAL A 29 -9.87 20.27 -4.36
C VAL A 29 -10.58 19.02 -4.89
N ASP A 30 -10.12 17.81 -4.54
CA ASP A 30 -10.84 16.59 -4.90
C ASP A 30 -12.17 16.49 -4.15
N TYR A 31 -12.21 16.88 -2.87
CA TYR A 31 -13.45 16.91 -2.09
C TYR A 31 -14.51 17.88 -2.66
N LEU A 32 -14.09 18.94 -3.37
CA LEU A 32 -15.02 19.82 -4.09
C LEU A 32 -15.85 19.08 -5.13
N ARG A 33 -15.46 17.87 -5.58
CA ARG A 33 -16.30 17.03 -6.45
C ARG A 33 -17.68 16.77 -5.83
N HIS A 34 -17.76 16.69 -4.50
CA HIS A 34 -19.00 16.44 -3.78
C HIS A 34 -19.75 17.72 -3.39
N LEU A 35 -19.04 18.82 -3.15
CA LEU A 35 -19.65 20.09 -2.72
C LEU A 35 -20.01 20.99 -3.91
N SER A 36 -19.15 21.06 -4.93
CA SER A 36 -19.30 21.91 -6.11
C SER A 36 -18.50 21.35 -7.31
N PRO A 37 -19.13 20.48 -8.13
CA PRO A 37 -18.50 19.87 -9.30
C PRO A 37 -17.87 20.87 -10.27
N VAL A 38 -18.51 22.03 -10.48
CA VAL A 38 -18.02 23.09 -11.39
C VAL A 38 -16.65 23.64 -10.97
N TRP A 39 -16.41 23.75 -9.66
CA TRP A 39 -15.12 24.23 -9.14
C TRP A 39 -14.07 23.12 -9.21
N HIS A 40 -14.46 21.86 -8.97
CA HIS A 40 -13.58 20.71 -9.12
C HIS A 40 -13.06 20.59 -10.57
N GLU A 41 -13.96 20.63 -11.56
CA GLU A 41 -13.62 20.55 -12.99
C GLU A 41 -12.63 21.63 -13.44
N ARG A 42 -12.63 22.79 -12.79
CA ARG A 42 -11.70 23.89 -13.11
C ARG A 42 -10.40 23.80 -12.32
N LEU A 43 -10.48 23.56 -11.00
CA LEU A 43 -9.32 23.64 -10.10
C LEU A 43 -8.43 22.40 -10.18
N GLN A 44 -8.99 21.22 -10.37
CA GLN A 44 -8.23 19.97 -10.47
C GLN A 44 -7.23 19.99 -11.65
N PRO A 45 -7.63 20.27 -12.90
CA PRO A 45 -6.67 20.33 -14.00
C PRO A 45 -5.67 21.48 -13.83
N LEU A 46 -6.08 22.63 -13.29
CA LEU A 46 -5.16 23.74 -13.01
C LEU A 46 -4.06 23.34 -12.01
N LEU A 47 -4.42 22.65 -10.93
CA LEU A 47 -3.47 22.14 -9.94
C LEU A 47 -2.47 21.18 -10.58
N TRP A 48 -2.95 20.24 -11.40
CA TRP A 48 -2.11 19.27 -12.09
C TRP A 48 -1.21 19.90 -13.15
N VAL A 49 -1.70 20.86 -13.94
CA VAL A 49 -0.89 21.63 -14.89
C VAL A 49 0.19 22.41 -14.17
N ALA A 50 -0.12 23.07 -13.06
CA ALA A 50 0.87 23.78 -12.25
C ALA A 50 1.96 22.84 -11.70
N LEU A 51 1.58 21.67 -11.19
CA LEU A 51 2.52 20.65 -10.73
C LEU A 51 3.38 20.09 -11.88
N ALA A 52 2.79 19.85 -13.05
CA ALA A 52 3.49 19.35 -14.23
C ALA A 52 4.52 20.36 -14.75
N ILE A 53 4.14 21.64 -14.88
CA ILE A 53 5.06 22.72 -15.27
C ILE A 53 6.21 22.82 -14.26
N ALA A 54 5.89 22.80 -12.96
CA ALA A 54 6.92 22.86 -11.92
C ALA A 54 7.89 21.67 -11.99
N ALA A 55 7.40 20.47 -12.32
CA ALA A 55 8.24 19.28 -12.53
C ALA A 55 9.12 19.41 -13.78
N VAL A 56 8.57 19.81 -14.94
CA VAL A 56 9.32 20.03 -16.20
C VAL A 56 10.45 21.02 -16.00
N VAL A 57 10.19 22.12 -15.30
CA VAL A 57 11.20 23.15 -15.03
C VAL A 57 12.31 22.63 -14.11
N ARG A 58 12.01 21.74 -13.16
CA ARG A 58 12.98 21.31 -12.12
C ARG A 58 13.79 20.07 -12.48
N VAL A 59 13.23 19.16 -13.27
CA VAL A 59 13.87 17.89 -13.68
C VAL A 59 15.28 18.07 -14.29
N PRO A 60 15.53 19.03 -15.20
CA PRO A 60 16.86 19.24 -15.78
C PRO A 60 17.92 19.68 -14.76
N PHE A 61 17.51 20.36 -13.69
CA PHE A 61 18.40 20.90 -12.67
C PHE A 61 18.53 20.00 -11.44
N TYR A 62 17.91 18.83 -11.45
CA TYR A 62 17.93 17.90 -10.33
C TYR A 62 19.30 17.22 -10.20
N LYS A 63 19.95 17.39 -9.03
CA LYS A 63 21.36 17.00 -8.83
C LYS A 63 21.57 15.53 -8.47
N HIS A 64 20.51 14.82 -8.04
CA HIS A 64 20.64 13.50 -7.43
C HIS A 64 20.21 12.35 -8.36
N TRP A 65 20.16 12.56 -9.68
CA TRP A 65 19.82 11.52 -10.66
C TRP A 65 20.64 10.23 -10.53
N SER A 66 21.90 10.32 -10.10
CA SER A 66 22.75 9.15 -9.88
C SER A 66 22.30 8.27 -8.71
N LEU A 67 21.71 8.87 -7.68
CA LEU A 67 21.10 8.13 -6.56
C LEU A 67 19.77 7.52 -6.98
N GLU A 68 18.97 8.25 -7.77
CA GLU A 68 17.71 7.74 -8.31
C GLU A 68 17.91 6.54 -9.23
N LEU A 69 18.88 6.60 -10.15
CA LEU A 69 19.20 5.49 -11.04
C LEU A 69 19.60 4.22 -10.27
N ARG A 70 20.37 4.37 -9.19
CA ARG A 70 20.75 3.26 -8.31
C ARG A 70 19.54 2.71 -7.53
N ALA A 71 18.61 3.58 -7.15
CA ALA A 71 17.38 3.22 -6.47
C ALA A 71 16.28 2.66 -7.41
N ALA A 72 16.42 2.81 -8.72
CA ALA A 72 15.45 2.30 -9.69
C ALA A 72 15.34 0.77 -9.67
N ILE A 73 16.47 0.05 -9.57
CA ILE A 73 16.48 -1.42 -9.48
C ILE A 73 15.68 -1.91 -8.25
N PRO A 74 15.99 -1.49 -7.01
CA PRO A 74 15.21 -1.92 -5.86
C PRO A 74 13.75 -1.46 -5.93
N PHE A 75 13.47 -0.31 -6.54
CA PHE A 75 12.09 0.14 -6.76
C PHE A 75 11.31 -0.81 -7.66
N ILE A 76 11.86 -1.19 -8.82
CA ILE A 76 11.23 -2.14 -9.75
C ILE A 76 11.03 -3.50 -9.10
N LEU A 77 12.05 -4.02 -8.40
CA LEU A 77 11.94 -5.29 -7.67
C LEU A 77 10.85 -5.23 -6.58
N SER A 78 10.72 -4.09 -5.89
CA SER A 78 9.67 -3.88 -4.88
C SER A 78 8.28 -3.81 -5.50
N ILE A 79 8.13 -3.22 -6.70
CA ILE A 79 6.87 -3.24 -7.46
C ILE A 79 6.52 -4.68 -7.85
N LEU A 80 7.46 -5.43 -8.44
CA LEU A 80 7.22 -6.82 -8.83
C LEU A 80 6.82 -7.69 -7.63
N PHE A 81 7.48 -7.50 -6.50
CA PHE A 81 7.12 -8.17 -5.24
C PHE A 81 5.71 -7.80 -4.77
N MET A 82 5.38 -6.51 -4.76
CA MET A 82 4.06 -6.01 -4.37
C MET A 82 2.95 -6.54 -5.30
N LEU A 83 3.18 -6.55 -6.62
CA LEU A 83 2.26 -7.13 -7.60
C LEU A 83 2.08 -8.65 -7.41
N SER A 84 3.15 -9.36 -7.06
CA SER A 84 3.08 -10.79 -6.75
C SER A 84 2.28 -11.05 -5.48
N ALA A 85 2.46 -10.21 -4.44
CA ALA A 85 1.65 -10.28 -3.22
C ALA A 85 0.17 -9.97 -3.48
N LEU A 86 -0.14 -9.00 -4.37
CA LEU A 86 -1.50 -8.71 -4.83
C LEU A 86 -2.12 -9.91 -5.55
N LEU A 87 -1.37 -10.57 -6.44
CA LEU A 87 -1.84 -11.75 -7.15
C LEU A 87 -2.12 -12.90 -6.16
N PHE A 88 -1.21 -13.12 -5.21
CA PHE A 88 -1.40 -14.11 -4.15
C PHE A 88 -2.66 -13.81 -3.33
N GLU A 89 -2.83 -12.58 -2.86
CA GLU A 89 -4.02 -12.15 -2.12
C GLU A 89 -5.31 -12.36 -2.94
N ALA A 90 -5.31 -12.03 -4.23
CA ALA A 90 -6.47 -12.25 -5.11
C ALA A 90 -6.84 -13.73 -5.23
N ILE A 91 -5.84 -14.60 -5.41
CA ILE A 91 -6.01 -16.05 -5.46
C ILE A 91 -6.54 -16.59 -4.12
N SER A 92 -5.94 -16.16 -3.00
CA SER A 92 -6.36 -16.52 -1.65
C SER A 92 -7.80 -16.11 -1.35
N VAL A 93 -8.15 -14.85 -1.63
CA VAL A 93 -9.51 -14.31 -1.48
C VAL A 93 -10.52 -15.14 -2.26
N ARG A 94 -10.22 -15.43 -3.52
CA ARG A 94 -11.09 -16.24 -4.37
C ARG A 94 -11.26 -17.64 -3.80
N SER A 95 -10.17 -18.29 -3.40
CA SER A 95 -10.23 -19.64 -2.83
C SER A 95 -11.12 -19.68 -1.59
N VAL A 96 -10.85 -18.84 -0.58
CA VAL A 96 -11.63 -18.86 0.67
C VAL A 96 -13.10 -18.51 0.44
N THR A 97 -13.39 -17.53 -0.43
CA THR A 97 -14.77 -17.11 -0.71
C THR A 97 -15.54 -18.17 -1.53
N ALA A 98 -14.88 -18.80 -2.51
CA ALA A 98 -15.53 -19.75 -3.40
C ALA A 98 -15.71 -21.15 -2.79
N VAL A 99 -14.76 -21.56 -1.94
CA VAL A 99 -14.76 -22.87 -1.29
C VAL A 99 -15.89 -22.99 -0.25
N LEU A 100 -16.23 -21.92 0.46
CA LEU A 100 -17.25 -21.95 1.52
C LEU A 100 -18.70 -21.88 1.03
N GLY A 101 -18.95 -21.37 -0.18
CA GLY A 101 -20.31 -21.27 -0.70
C GLY A 101 -21.11 -20.06 -0.17
N LEU A 102 -22.20 -19.69 -0.86
CA LEU A 102 -23.08 -18.59 -0.46
C LEU A 102 -23.86 -18.86 0.84
N ASN A 103 -24.26 -20.11 1.10
CA ASN A 103 -25.03 -20.44 2.30
C ASN A 103 -24.27 -20.05 3.56
N TRP A 104 -22.96 -20.31 3.65
CA TRP A 104 -22.15 -19.87 4.78
C TRP A 104 -22.19 -18.36 4.99
N HIS A 105 -22.00 -17.59 3.92
CA HIS A 105 -21.93 -16.14 4.01
C HIS A 105 -23.27 -15.51 4.42
N ASN A 106 -24.39 -16.13 4.05
CA ASN A 106 -25.73 -15.67 4.41
C ASN A 106 -26.17 -16.14 5.80
N GLU A 107 -25.82 -17.36 6.20
CA GLU A 107 -26.28 -17.99 7.45
C GLU A 107 -25.44 -17.56 8.66
N THR A 108 -24.21 -17.11 8.47
CA THR A 108 -23.32 -16.74 9.57
C THR A 108 -23.46 -15.27 9.93
N PRO A 109 -23.94 -14.95 11.15
CA PRO A 109 -24.04 -13.57 11.59
C PRO A 109 -22.65 -12.94 11.77
N PRO A 110 -22.53 -11.61 11.56
CA PRO A 110 -21.29 -10.89 11.86
C PRO A 110 -20.97 -10.95 13.36
N LEU A 111 -19.69 -10.85 13.70
CA LEU A 111 -19.27 -10.77 15.09
C LEU A 111 -19.72 -9.44 15.73
N PRO A 112 -20.02 -9.43 17.04
CA PRO A 112 -20.33 -8.19 17.74
C PRO A 112 -19.11 -7.27 17.79
N ASP A 113 -19.26 -6.04 17.30
CA ASP A 113 -18.20 -5.03 17.28
C ASP A 113 -18.57 -3.82 18.15
N VAL A 114 -18.00 -3.78 19.35
CA VAL A 114 -18.20 -2.70 20.32
C VAL A 114 -17.68 -1.36 19.77
N GLY A 115 -16.63 -1.37 18.95
CA GLY A 115 -16.12 -0.16 18.30
C GLY A 115 -17.13 0.43 17.33
N GLN A 116 -17.83 -0.43 16.57
CA GLN A 116 -18.94 0.03 15.73
C GLN A 116 -20.07 0.61 16.58
N TRP A 117 -20.47 -0.06 17.67
CA TRP A 117 -21.54 0.42 18.55
C TRP A 117 -21.22 1.78 19.15
N LEU A 118 -19.97 1.99 19.58
CA LEU A 118 -19.50 3.29 20.08
C LEU A 118 -19.65 4.38 19.02
N LEU A 119 -19.21 4.14 17.78
CA LEU A 119 -19.30 5.13 16.70
C LEU A 119 -20.76 5.43 16.31
N LEU A 120 -21.65 4.44 16.40
CA LEU A 120 -23.08 4.64 16.18
C LEU A 120 -23.71 5.44 17.31
N ALA A 121 -23.40 5.11 18.57
CA ALA A 121 -23.86 5.87 19.73
C ALA A 121 -23.38 7.33 19.70
N LEU A 122 -22.14 7.58 19.25
CA LEU A 122 -21.62 8.94 19.06
C LEU A 122 -22.40 9.71 17.99
N ASN A 123 -22.91 9.06 16.93
CA ASN A 123 -23.74 9.76 15.94
C ASN A 123 -25.06 10.28 16.53
N GLU A 124 -25.61 9.60 17.53
CA GLU A 124 -26.86 10.02 18.18
C GLU A 124 -26.63 11.16 19.18
N LYS A 125 -25.42 11.26 19.73
CA LYS A 125 -25.07 12.22 20.79
C LYS A 125 -24.35 13.47 20.28
N LEU A 126 -23.66 13.39 19.15
CA LEU A 126 -22.91 14.51 18.60
C LEU A 126 -23.80 15.47 17.80
N PRO A 127 -23.44 16.77 17.72
CA PRO A 127 -24.13 17.72 16.85
C PRO A 127 -24.13 17.26 15.39
N GLN A 128 -25.22 17.53 14.67
CA GLN A 128 -25.40 17.08 13.28
C GLN A 128 -24.22 17.46 12.36
N VAL A 129 -23.68 18.68 12.53
CA VAL A 129 -22.51 19.14 11.76
C VAL A 129 -21.29 18.23 11.95
N MET A 130 -21.02 17.79 13.19
CA MET A 130 -19.91 16.89 13.47
C MET A 130 -20.16 15.51 12.87
N VAL A 131 -21.40 15.02 12.94
CA VAL A 131 -21.82 13.74 12.35
C VAL A 131 -21.65 13.78 10.83
N ASP A 132 -22.02 14.88 10.18
CA ASP A 132 -21.90 15.07 8.74
C ASP A 132 -20.42 15.09 8.31
N ILE A 133 -19.54 15.75 9.06
CA ILE A 133 -18.09 15.72 8.81
C ILE A 133 -17.51 14.31 8.97
N LEU A 134 -17.89 13.60 10.03
CA LEU A 134 -17.50 12.20 10.22
C LEU A 134 -18.07 11.31 9.10
N ARG A 135 -19.23 11.65 8.53
CA ARG A 135 -19.87 10.92 7.43
C ARG A 135 -19.31 11.25 6.05
N ALA A 136 -18.74 12.44 5.89
CA ALA A 136 -18.24 12.93 4.63
C ALA A 136 -17.15 12.02 4.04
N ARG A 137 -17.15 11.86 2.71
CA ARG A 137 -16.11 11.13 1.98
C ARG A 137 -14.90 12.03 1.71
N ILE A 138 -14.26 12.51 2.77
CA ILE A 138 -13.16 13.49 2.69
C ILE A 138 -11.94 12.87 2.01
N ILE A 139 -11.59 11.64 2.40
CA ILE A 139 -10.42 10.94 1.87
C ILE A 139 -10.78 9.48 1.56
N GLY A 140 -10.10 8.92 0.57
CA GLY A 140 -10.20 7.54 0.13
C GLY A 140 -8.83 6.98 -0.21
N LEU A 141 -8.78 5.72 -0.62
CA LEU A 141 -7.52 5.02 -0.91
C LEU A 141 -6.68 5.73 -1.98
N HIS A 142 -7.33 6.22 -3.05
CA HIS A 142 -6.66 6.91 -4.15
C HIS A 142 -5.91 8.15 -3.68
N HIS A 143 -6.50 8.90 -2.74
CA HIS A 143 -5.84 10.06 -2.14
C HIS A 143 -4.57 9.68 -1.39
N TYR A 144 -4.57 8.59 -0.62
CA TYR A 144 -3.36 8.15 0.09
C TYR A 144 -2.24 7.70 -0.84
N LEU A 145 -2.61 7.06 -1.96
CA LEU A 145 -1.66 6.72 -3.02
C LEU A 145 -1.12 7.98 -3.69
N MET A 146 -1.98 8.96 -3.95
CA MET A 146 -1.58 10.23 -4.55
C MET A 146 -0.68 11.05 -3.62
N LEU A 147 -1.01 11.16 -2.33
CA LEU A 147 -0.16 11.79 -1.31
C LEU A 147 1.24 11.15 -1.28
N PHE A 148 1.31 9.83 -1.40
CA PHE A 148 2.57 9.12 -1.50
C PHE A 148 3.33 9.44 -2.80
N ILE A 149 2.66 9.50 -3.95
CA ILE A 149 3.26 9.92 -5.22
C ILE A 149 3.80 11.36 -5.10
N MET A 150 3.03 12.27 -4.53
CA MET A 150 3.44 13.66 -4.26
C MET A 150 4.68 13.71 -3.36
N LEU A 151 4.80 12.78 -2.41
CA LEU A 151 5.98 12.65 -1.56
C LEU A 151 7.24 12.30 -2.37
N GLY A 152 7.11 11.40 -3.35
CA GLY A 152 8.17 11.10 -4.32
C GLY A 152 8.56 12.33 -5.16
N PHE A 153 7.57 13.06 -5.69
CA PHE A 153 7.79 14.30 -6.44
C PHE A 153 8.42 15.41 -5.60
N SER A 154 8.18 15.42 -4.29
CA SER A 154 8.72 16.42 -3.36
C SER A 154 10.25 16.45 -3.31
N VAL A 155 10.90 15.34 -3.70
CA VAL A 155 12.35 15.24 -3.80
C VAL A 155 12.92 16.18 -4.88
N LEU A 156 12.20 16.41 -5.98
CA LEU A 156 12.62 17.36 -7.04
C LEU A 156 12.76 18.80 -6.52
N PHE A 157 12.02 19.13 -5.46
CA PHE A 157 12.01 20.45 -4.84
C PHE A 157 12.94 20.53 -3.61
N ASN A 158 13.75 19.50 -3.36
CA ASN A 158 14.57 19.35 -2.15
C ASN A 158 13.75 19.49 -0.85
N SER A 159 12.44 19.23 -0.90
CA SER A 159 11.56 19.29 0.27
C SER A 159 11.68 18.02 1.12
N VAL A 160 12.10 16.91 0.49
CA VAL A 160 12.38 15.60 1.09
C VAL A 160 13.79 15.15 0.67
N GLU A 161 14.47 14.42 1.55
CA GLU A 161 15.80 13.88 1.27
C GLU A 161 15.75 12.85 0.12
N ALA A 162 16.61 13.02 -0.89
CA ALA A 162 16.79 12.07 -1.98
C ALA A 162 17.41 10.75 -1.49
N PRO A 163 17.15 9.60 -2.14
CA PRO A 163 16.40 9.43 -3.39
C PRO A 163 14.89 9.14 -3.20
N GLY A 164 14.06 9.73 -4.07
CA GLY A 164 12.61 9.54 -4.13
C GLY A 164 12.21 8.14 -4.56
N LEU A 165 12.90 7.52 -5.53
CA LEU A 165 12.69 6.12 -5.89
C LEU A 165 13.08 5.18 -4.76
N GLY A 166 14.03 5.57 -3.90
CA GLY A 166 14.41 4.79 -2.72
C GLY A 166 13.33 4.80 -1.64
N LEU A 167 12.71 5.96 -1.39
CA LEU A 167 11.52 6.07 -0.57
C LEU A 167 10.36 5.27 -1.18
N GLY A 168 10.23 5.36 -2.51
CA GLY A 168 9.34 4.57 -3.34
C GLY A 168 9.46 3.08 -3.07
N ALA A 169 10.70 2.57 -3.14
CA ALA A 169 11.03 1.16 -2.98
C ALA A 169 10.67 0.67 -1.58
N ARG A 170 11.08 1.42 -0.55
CA ARG A 170 10.74 1.09 0.85
C ARG A 170 9.24 0.99 1.05
N TYR A 171 8.47 1.95 0.53
CA TYR A 171 7.03 1.96 0.66
C TYR A 171 6.37 0.77 -0.05
N MET A 172 6.73 0.52 -1.33
CA MET A 172 6.20 -0.60 -2.10
C MET A 172 6.54 -1.95 -1.46
N PHE A 173 7.79 -2.11 -0.98
CA PHE A 173 8.21 -3.32 -0.29
C PHE A 173 7.43 -3.52 1.02
N THR A 174 7.32 -2.48 1.85
CA THR A 174 6.59 -2.56 3.12
C THR A 174 5.11 -2.88 2.88
N MET A 175 4.50 -2.28 1.87
CA MET A 175 3.13 -2.59 1.47
C MET A 175 2.99 -4.03 0.99
N GLY A 176 3.94 -4.52 0.18
CA GLY A 176 3.97 -5.91 -0.26
C GLY A 176 4.07 -6.90 0.89
N VAL A 177 4.94 -6.64 1.88
CA VAL A 177 5.07 -7.47 3.09
C VAL A 177 3.77 -7.46 3.89
N GLY A 178 3.18 -6.28 4.12
CA GLY A 178 1.90 -6.19 4.82
C GLY A 178 0.79 -6.94 4.08
N ARG A 179 0.67 -6.79 2.76
CA ARG A 179 -0.30 -7.56 1.97
C ARG A 179 -0.08 -9.06 2.05
N LEU A 180 1.16 -9.52 1.99
CA LEU A 180 1.48 -10.94 2.13
C LEU A 180 1.09 -11.49 3.50
N LEU A 181 1.46 -10.79 4.58
CA LEU A 181 1.09 -11.18 5.95
C LEU A 181 -0.43 -11.22 6.13
N ARG A 182 -1.14 -10.24 5.56
CA ARG A 182 -2.60 -10.20 5.55
C ARG A 182 -3.19 -11.39 4.80
N ALA A 183 -2.67 -11.74 3.62
CA ALA A 183 -3.13 -12.87 2.84
C ALA A 183 -2.88 -14.20 3.57
N ILE A 184 -1.72 -14.37 4.21
CA ILE A 184 -1.40 -15.54 5.04
C ILE A 184 -2.38 -15.65 6.21
N ALA A 185 -2.58 -14.58 6.97
CA ALA A 185 -3.55 -14.51 8.05
C ALA A 185 -4.96 -14.92 7.58
N PHE A 186 -5.36 -14.43 6.41
CA PHE A 186 -6.67 -14.69 5.82
C PHE A 186 -6.88 -16.14 5.38
N ILE A 187 -5.87 -16.78 4.76
CA ILE A 187 -5.99 -18.21 4.41
C ILE A 187 -5.89 -19.11 5.64
N SER A 188 -5.23 -18.66 6.70
CA SER A 188 -5.08 -19.42 7.96
C SER A 188 -6.31 -19.32 8.87
N THR A 189 -7.18 -18.32 8.69
CA THR A 189 -8.37 -18.15 9.53
C THR A 189 -9.50 -17.48 8.76
N ILE A 190 -10.69 -18.07 8.82
CA ILE A 190 -11.88 -17.59 8.13
C ILE A 190 -12.83 -16.98 9.16
N LEU A 191 -12.97 -15.66 9.13
CA LEU A 191 -13.89 -14.93 9.98
C LEU A 191 -15.10 -14.44 9.18
N PRO A 192 -16.31 -14.40 9.79
CA PRO A 192 -17.49 -13.96 9.09
C PRO A 192 -17.41 -12.48 8.75
N SER A 193 -17.97 -12.14 7.59
CA SER A 193 -18.04 -10.75 7.13
C SER A 193 -18.78 -9.86 8.09
N ALA A 194 -18.34 -8.62 8.26
CA ALA A 194 -19.18 -7.56 8.83
C ALA A 194 -20.43 -7.26 7.96
N ARG A 195 -20.43 -7.70 6.69
CA ARG A 195 -21.55 -7.58 5.73
C ARG A 195 -21.94 -8.96 5.19
N PRO A 196 -22.93 -9.65 5.78
CA PRO A 196 -23.36 -10.99 5.35
C PRO A 196 -23.69 -11.08 3.85
N TRP A 197 -24.30 -10.04 3.29
CA TRP A 197 -24.64 -9.96 1.86
C TRP A 197 -23.47 -9.62 0.92
N CYS A 198 -22.25 -9.46 1.43
CA CYS A 198 -21.10 -9.08 0.60
C CYS A 198 -20.84 -10.12 -0.50
N ALA A 199 -20.87 -11.41 -0.14
CA ALA A 199 -20.47 -12.47 -1.05
C ALA A 199 -21.44 -12.59 -2.23
N SER A 200 -22.74 -12.61 -1.95
CA SER A 200 -23.79 -12.67 -2.97
C SER A 200 -23.84 -11.44 -3.88
N ALA A 201 -23.48 -10.26 -3.36
CA ALA A 201 -23.44 -9.03 -4.14
C ALA A 201 -22.21 -8.92 -5.07
N ARG A 202 -21.08 -9.57 -4.73
CA ARG A 202 -19.80 -9.41 -5.45
C ARG A 202 -19.36 -10.64 -6.23
N PHE A 203 -19.74 -11.82 -5.77
CA PHE A 203 -19.26 -13.08 -6.30
C PHE A 203 -20.44 -13.96 -6.66
N GLN A 204 -20.36 -14.59 -7.83
CA GLN A 204 -21.21 -15.72 -8.17
C GLN A 204 -20.53 -16.93 -7.54
N VAL A 205 -21.00 -17.37 -6.37
CA VAL A 205 -20.45 -18.55 -5.68
C VAL A 205 -21.56 -19.60 -5.61
N PRO A 206 -21.26 -20.90 -5.69
CA PRO A 206 -22.27 -21.93 -5.51
C PRO A 206 -22.98 -21.82 -4.16
N ALA A 207 -24.21 -22.31 -4.06
CA ALA A 207 -24.99 -22.23 -2.84
C ALA A 207 -24.33 -22.97 -1.66
N HIS A 208 -23.70 -24.12 -1.90
CA HIS A 208 -23.14 -24.98 -0.87
C HIS A 208 -21.60 -24.93 -0.82
N PRO A 209 -20.97 -25.22 0.35
CA PRO A 209 -19.53 -25.39 0.47
C PRO A 209 -19.01 -26.54 -0.40
N HIS A 210 -17.72 -26.53 -0.74
CA HIS A 210 -17.09 -27.63 -1.48
C HIS A 210 -17.12 -28.95 -0.65
N PRO A 211 -17.34 -30.14 -1.26
CA PRO A 211 -17.44 -31.42 -0.54
C PRO A 211 -16.35 -31.69 0.50
N TRP A 212 -15.07 -31.43 0.17
CA TRP A 212 -13.97 -31.61 1.13
C TRP A 212 -14.08 -30.67 2.34
N VAL A 213 -14.58 -29.43 2.18
CA VAL A 213 -14.78 -28.50 3.30
C VAL A 213 -16.01 -28.85 4.12
N GLN A 214 -17.06 -29.40 3.50
CA GLN A 214 -18.24 -29.87 4.24
C GLN A 214 -17.87 -30.87 5.35
N LYS A 215 -16.79 -31.67 5.18
CA LYS A 215 -16.23 -32.56 6.22
C LYS A 215 -15.71 -31.81 7.46
N TYR A 216 -15.28 -30.57 7.32
CA TYR A 216 -14.64 -29.79 8.39
C TYR A 216 -15.48 -28.60 8.83
N TYR A 217 -16.61 -28.37 8.17
CA TYR A 217 -17.42 -27.18 8.28
C TYR A 217 -18.78 -27.45 8.92
N VAL A 218 -19.01 -26.88 10.12
CA VAL A 218 -20.27 -26.59 10.84
C VAL A 218 -21.50 -27.46 10.51
N PRO A 219 -21.46 -28.75 10.87
CA PRO A 219 -22.53 -29.24 11.75
C PRO A 219 -22.04 -29.52 13.18
N TYR A 220 -20.73 -29.43 13.42
CA TYR A 220 -20.10 -29.77 14.71
C TYR A 220 -20.54 -28.89 15.87
N ALA A 221 -20.86 -27.62 15.65
CA ALA A 221 -21.22 -26.72 16.75
C ALA A 221 -22.59 -27.07 17.39
N LYS A 222 -23.45 -27.83 16.69
CA LYS A 222 -24.82 -28.12 17.13
C LYS A 222 -25.07 -29.60 17.43
N ASP A 223 -24.29 -30.52 16.84
CA ASP A 223 -24.46 -31.97 17.00
C ASP A 223 -23.23 -32.62 17.65
N SER A 224 -23.35 -32.95 18.94
CA SER A 224 -22.28 -33.59 19.73
C SER A 224 -21.92 -35.00 19.24
N SER A 225 -22.85 -35.70 18.57
CA SER A 225 -22.59 -37.02 17.99
C SER A 225 -21.71 -36.92 16.75
N ALA A 226 -21.95 -35.92 15.90
CA ALA A 226 -21.12 -35.62 14.73
C ALA A 226 -19.68 -35.26 15.12
N ILE A 227 -19.48 -34.49 16.19
CA ILE A 227 -18.13 -34.20 16.72
C ILE A 227 -17.40 -35.50 17.08
N ARG A 228 -18.09 -36.38 17.82
CA ARG A 228 -17.51 -37.63 18.33
C ARG A 228 -17.13 -38.57 17.19
N HIS A 229 -17.93 -38.64 16.13
CA HIS A 229 -17.62 -39.45 14.96
C HIS A 229 -16.37 -38.98 14.21
N ILE A 230 -16.15 -37.67 14.07
CA ILE A 230 -14.92 -37.16 13.45
C ILE A 230 -13.70 -37.47 14.29
N ILE A 231 -13.75 -37.20 15.59
CA ILE A 231 -12.60 -37.39 16.47
C ILE A 231 -12.15 -38.86 16.47
N HIS A 232 -13.09 -39.79 16.46
CA HIS A 232 -12.76 -41.22 16.58
C HIS A 232 -12.56 -41.94 15.24
N HIS A 233 -13.20 -41.50 14.17
CA HIS A 233 -13.26 -42.28 12.93
C HIS A 233 -12.89 -41.48 11.67
N ASP A 234 -12.63 -40.17 11.78
CA ASP A 234 -12.21 -39.29 10.67
C ASP A 234 -13.06 -39.41 9.38
N PHE A 235 -14.38 -39.58 9.50
CA PHE A 235 -15.31 -39.60 8.36
C PHE A 235 -16.34 -38.46 8.42
N ALA A 236 -16.72 -37.92 7.25
CA ALA A 236 -17.79 -36.94 7.09
C ALA A 236 -19.17 -37.62 7.10
N TYR A 237 -20.20 -36.96 7.65
CA TYR A 237 -21.55 -37.54 7.80
C TYR A 237 -22.48 -37.31 6.60
N ALA A 238 -22.18 -36.38 5.70
CA ALA A 238 -23.10 -36.07 4.61
C ALA A 238 -22.85 -36.99 3.40
N VAL A 239 -23.83 -37.84 3.09
CA VAL A 239 -24.09 -38.16 1.68
C VAL A 239 -24.31 -36.81 1.02
N THR A 240 -23.42 -36.43 0.11
CA THR A 240 -23.62 -35.29 -0.78
C THR A 240 -25.07 -35.38 -1.23
N GLY A 241 -25.92 -34.41 -0.88
CA GLY A 241 -27.24 -34.33 -1.50
C GLY A 241 -27.08 -34.42 -3.01
N GLU A 242 -28.17 -34.72 -3.72
CA GLU A 242 -28.25 -34.58 -5.18
C GLU A 242 -28.07 -33.10 -5.59
N TYR A 243 -26.89 -32.54 -5.28
CA TYR A 243 -26.43 -31.28 -5.78
C TYR A 243 -26.06 -31.54 -7.23
N GLU A 244 -26.50 -30.66 -8.12
CA GLU A 244 -26.13 -30.74 -9.52
C GLU A 244 -24.61 -30.83 -9.64
N ALA A 245 -24.15 -31.71 -10.53
CA ALA A 245 -22.73 -31.90 -10.77
C ALA A 245 -22.10 -30.55 -11.14
N GLU A 246 -21.14 -30.11 -10.33
CA GLU A 246 -20.44 -28.86 -10.58
C GLU A 246 -19.65 -28.93 -11.89
N PHE A 247 -19.61 -27.79 -12.60
CA PHE A 247 -18.79 -27.67 -13.79
C PHE A 247 -17.30 -27.67 -13.42
N ILE A 248 -16.59 -28.69 -13.91
CA ILE A 248 -15.13 -28.79 -13.79
C ILE A 248 -14.52 -28.41 -15.15
N PRO A 249 -13.82 -27.27 -15.27
CA PRO A 249 -13.14 -26.94 -16.51
C PRO A 249 -11.95 -27.85 -16.74
N ASN A 250 -11.57 -28.01 -18.01
CA ASN A 250 -10.38 -28.74 -18.41
C ASN A 250 -9.21 -27.76 -18.63
N TRP A 251 -8.34 -27.62 -17.63
CA TRP A 251 -7.14 -26.78 -17.66
C TRP A 251 -5.84 -27.58 -17.88
N GLY A 252 -5.93 -28.83 -18.33
CA GLY A 252 -4.76 -29.68 -18.56
C GLY A 252 -3.98 -29.93 -17.27
N SER A 253 -2.66 -29.66 -17.26
CA SER A 253 -1.81 -29.88 -16.07
C SER A 253 -2.17 -29.00 -14.86
N MET A 254 -2.90 -27.91 -15.08
CA MET A 254 -3.37 -27.02 -14.02
C MET A 254 -4.76 -27.39 -13.48
N ASN A 255 -5.31 -28.56 -13.85
CA ASN A 255 -6.64 -28.97 -13.38
C ASN A 255 -6.76 -29.02 -11.85
N PHE A 256 -5.66 -29.27 -11.13
CA PHE A 256 -5.64 -29.22 -9.66
C PHE A 256 -6.04 -27.86 -9.09
N LEU A 257 -5.89 -26.77 -9.86
CA LEU A 257 -6.33 -25.43 -9.44
C LEU A 257 -7.85 -25.26 -9.54
N ALA A 258 -8.55 -26.09 -10.32
CA ALA A 258 -10.01 -26.00 -10.44
C ALA A 258 -10.67 -26.22 -9.07
N ASP A 259 -10.20 -27.22 -8.32
CA ASP A 259 -10.70 -27.54 -6.97
C ASP A 259 -10.35 -26.44 -5.95
N PHE A 260 -9.23 -25.73 -6.16
CA PHE A 260 -8.79 -24.66 -5.27
C PHE A 260 -9.46 -23.30 -5.55
N LEU A 261 -9.78 -23.01 -6.81
CA LEU A 261 -10.30 -21.71 -7.27
C LEU A 261 -11.80 -21.71 -7.59
N ARG A 262 -12.43 -22.89 -7.62
CA ARG A 262 -13.85 -23.16 -7.95
C ARG A 262 -14.43 -22.20 -9.02
N PRO A 263 -14.14 -22.46 -10.29
CA PRO A 263 -14.60 -21.63 -11.40
C PRO A 263 -16.12 -21.67 -11.55
N THR A 264 -16.70 -20.60 -12.11
CA THR A 264 -18.16 -20.44 -12.22
C THR A 264 -18.63 -20.70 -13.64
N VAL A 265 -19.85 -21.21 -13.80
CA VAL A 265 -20.41 -21.65 -15.10
C VAL A 265 -20.34 -20.56 -16.18
N SER A 266 -20.50 -19.29 -15.81
CA SER A 266 -20.46 -18.14 -16.74
C SER A 266 -19.05 -17.62 -17.08
N GLU A 267 -17.99 -18.11 -16.44
CA GLU A 267 -16.62 -17.62 -16.66
C GLU A 267 -15.86 -18.36 -17.77
N GLY A 268 -16.49 -19.33 -18.44
CA GLY A 268 -15.89 -20.26 -19.42
C GLY A 268 -15.23 -19.66 -20.66
N ALA A 269 -15.14 -18.34 -20.82
CA ALA A 269 -14.49 -17.68 -21.96
C ALA A 269 -13.54 -16.51 -21.61
N SER A 270 -13.49 -16.01 -20.37
CA SER A 270 -12.62 -14.87 -20.00
C SER A 270 -11.93 -15.10 -18.64
N PRO A 271 -10.80 -15.81 -18.59
CA PRO A 271 -10.30 -16.41 -17.35
C PRO A 271 -9.59 -15.44 -16.38
N TRP A 272 -8.86 -14.45 -16.89
CA TRP A 272 -7.97 -13.62 -16.06
C TRP A 272 -8.52 -12.23 -15.76
N TYR A 273 -9.26 -11.64 -16.70
CA TYR A 273 -9.80 -10.29 -16.57
C TYR A 273 -10.92 -10.21 -15.51
N SER A 274 -11.78 -11.24 -15.45
CA SER A 274 -12.79 -11.39 -14.40
C SER A 274 -12.17 -11.60 -13.02
N LEU A 275 -11.05 -12.34 -12.95
CA LEU A 275 -10.30 -12.61 -11.72
C LEU A 275 -9.70 -11.33 -11.15
N LEU A 276 -9.14 -10.45 -11.99
CA LEU A 276 -8.66 -9.13 -11.57
C LEU A 276 -9.79 -8.17 -11.20
N LYS A 277 -10.91 -8.18 -11.93
CA LYS A 277 -12.08 -7.32 -11.63
C LYS A 277 -12.76 -7.73 -10.30
N LYS A 278 -12.71 -9.02 -9.96
CA LYS A 278 -13.22 -9.58 -8.69
C LYS A 278 -12.19 -9.57 -7.56
N ALA A 279 -10.95 -9.13 -7.80
CA ALA A 279 -9.90 -9.01 -6.78
C ALA A 279 -10.11 -7.84 -5.79
N GLY A 280 -11.29 -7.21 -5.77
CA GLY A 280 -11.65 -6.04 -4.97
C GLY A 280 -11.81 -6.27 -3.45
N GLY A 281 -11.09 -7.24 -2.88
CA GLY A 281 -11.16 -7.64 -1.48
C GLY A 281 -12.19 -8.73 -1.22
N GLY A 282 -11.86 -9.64 -0.30
CA GLY A 282 -12.73 -10.75 0.10
C GLY A 282 -13.96 -10.28 0.87
N CYS A 283 -14.96 -11.16 0.91
CA CYS A 283 -16.13 -10.93 1.75
C CYS A 283 -15.97 -11.53 3.14
N ASN A 284 -15.07 -12.50 3.33
CA ASN A 284 -14.63 -12.86 4.67
C ASN A 284 -13.76 -11.76 5.25
N ASP A 285 -13.76 -11.69 6.57
CA ASP A 285 -12.96 -10.71 7.25
C ASP A 285 -11.45 -11.02 7.13
N LEU A 286 -10.67 -9.96 7.00
CA LEU A 286 -9.22 -10.00 6.92
C LEU A 286 -8.71 -9.40 8.22
N ILE A 287 -8.00 -10.20 9.02
CA ILE A 287 -7.45 -9.90 10.38
C ILE A 287 -6.99 -8.44 10.56
N TYR A 288 -6.51 -7.79 9.50
CA TYR A 288 -6.42 -6.33 9.48
C TYR A 288 -6.74 -5.70 8.10
N SER A 289 -7.15 -4.42 8.13
CA SER A 289 -7.60 -3.66 6.96
C SER A 289 -6.45 -3.24 6.04
N GLY A 290 -6.55 -3.57 4.75
CA GLY A 290 -5.60 -3.16 3.72
C GLY A 290 -5.68 -1.66 3.41
N HIS A 291 -6.88 -1.07 3.45
CA HIS A 291 -7.05 0.38 3.26
C HIS A 291 -6.33 1.15 4.37
N MET A 292 -6.49 0.70 5.61
CA MET A 292 -5.81 1.30 6.76
C MET A 292 -4.30 1.08 6.72
N LEU A 293 -3.83 -0.07 6.25
CA LEU A 293 -2.39 -0.29 6.04
C LEU A 293 -1.81 0.76 5.08
N VAL A 294 -2.41 0.97 3.91
CA VAL A 294 -1.95 1.98 2.94
C VAL A 294 -1.99 3.38 3.56
N ALA A 295 -3.08 3.73 4.23
CA ALA A 295 -3.25 5.03 4.88
C ALA A 295 -2.15 5.30 5.94
N VAL A 296 -1.85 4.30 6.76
CA VAL A 296 -0.84 4.38 7.83
C VAL A 296 0.56 4.43 7.26
N LEU A 297 0.89 3.62 6.24
CA LEU A 297 2.19 3.69 5.57
C LEU A 297 2.40 5.07 4.93
N THR A 298 1.37 5.66 4.33
CA THR A 298 1.45 7.02 3.78
C THR A 298 1.66 8.04 4.89
N ALA A 299 0.93 7.93 6.01
CA ALA A 299 1.10 8.82 7.16
C ALA A 299 2.51 8.72 7.76
N MET A 300 3.05 7.51 7.89
CA MET A 300 4.41 7.27 8.38
C MET A 300 5.48 7.86 7.46
N ALA A 301 5.34 7.65 6.14
CA ALA A 301 6.22 8.26 5.15
C ALA A 301 6.17 9.80 5.23
N TRP A 302 4.97 10.36 5.41
CA TRP A 302 4.75 11.79 5.55
C TRP A 302 5.33 12.37 6.84
N THR A 303 5.18 11.66 7.97
CA THR A 303 5.75 12.05 9.26
C THR A 303 7.28 12.08 9.21
N GLU A 304 7.91 11.13 8.52
CA GLU A 304 9.37 11.12 8.35
C GLU A 304 9.87 12.25 7.43
N ALA A 305 9.08 12.64 6.44
CA ALA A 305 9.46 13.63 5.44
C ALA A 305 9.21 15.09 5.86
N TYR A 306 7.98 15.41 6.29
CA TYR A 306 7.55 16.79 6.57
C TYR A 306 7.42 17.07 8.07
N GLY A 307 6.92 16.10 8.85
CA GLY A 307 6.60 16.29 10.27
C GLY A 307 5.62 17.45 10.53
N GLY A 308 5.53 17.89 11.78
CA GLY A 308 4.78 19.10 12.16
C GLY A 308 3.26 19.04 11.91
N PHE A 309 2.66 20.19 11.59
CA PHE A 309 1.20 20.35 11.46
C PHE A 309 0.61 19.59 10.26
N THR A 310 1.29 19.58 9.11
CA THR A 310 0.82 18.84 7.93
C THR A 310 0.77 17.34 8.23
N SER A 311 1.75 16.80 8.96
CA SER A 311 1.71 15.42 9.44
C SER A 311 0.56 15.15 10.41
N ALA A 312 0.24 16.08 11.31
CA ALA A 312 -0.90 15.93 12.22
C ALA A 312 -2.23 15.84 11.44
N ILE A 313 -2.40 16.66 10.40
CA ILE A 313 -3.56 16.58 9.51
C ILE A 313 -3.67 15.22 8.83
N ILE A 314 -2.56 14.68 8.28
CA ILE A 314 -2.60 13.34 7.67
C ILE A 314 -3.01 12.27 8.67
N TRP A 315 -2.53 12.32 9.92
CA TRP A 315 -2.96 11.40 10.98
C TRP A 315 -4.43 11.57 11.36
N MET A 316 -4.97 12.80 11.36
CA MET A 316 -6.41 13.01 11.54
C MET A 316 -7.21 12.41 10.39
N LEU A 317 -6.72 12.51 9.14
CA LEU A 317 -7.35 11.86 7.98
C LEU A 317 -7.32 10.33 8.10
N VAL A 318 -6.24 9.75 8.63
CA VAL A 318 -6.16 8.31 8.95
C VAL A 318 -7.21 7.93 9.99
N ALA A 319 -7.33 8.69 11.08
CA ALA A 319 -8.35 8.44 12.10
C ALA A 319 -9.79 8.55 11.55
N HIS A 320 -10.03 9.55 10.68
CA HIS A 320 -11.29 9.69 9.95
C HIS A 320 -11.58 8.49 9.05
N SER A 321 -10.59 8.01 8.30
CA SER A 321 -10.72 6.80 7.48
C SER A 321 -11.04 5.57 8.32
N ALA A 322 -10.32 5.34 9.42
CA ALA A 322 -10.57 4.22 10.33
C ALA A 322 -12.00 4.25 10.86
N GLN A 323 -12.45 5.40 11.33
CA GLN A 323 -13.80 5.60 11.81
C GLN A 323 -14.84 5.22 10.74
N ARG A 324 -14.62 5.62 9.48
CA ARG A 324 -15.56 5.32 8.39
C ARG A 324 -15.59 3.84 8.04
N GLU A 325 -14.43 3.19 7.95
CA GLU A 325 -14.30 1.76 7.67
C GLU A 325 -15.10 0.93 8.71
N ILE A 326 -14.99 1.29 9.99
CA ILE A 326 -15.70 0.62 11.09
C ILE A 326 -17.21 0.92 11.02
N ARG A 327 -17.59 2.20 10.93
CA ARG A 327 -18.99 2.62 10.94
C ARG A 327 -19.78 1.99 9.79
N GLU A 328 -19.21 2.01 8.59
CA GLU A 328 -19.85 1.52 7.38
C GLU A 328 -19.78 -0.02 7.29
N ARG A 329 -19.25 -0.74 8.28
CA ARG A 329 -19.08 -2.21 8.28
C ARG A 329 -18.21 -2.70 7.12
N HIS A 330 -17.18 -1.94 6.75
CA HIS A 330 -16.20 -2.43 5.79
C HIS A 330 -15.20 -3.37 6.46
N HIS A 331 -14.84 -3.07 7.70
CA HIS A 331 -13.94 -3.86 8.56
C HIS A 331 -14.40 -3.76 10.01
N TYR A 332 -14.04 -4.74 10.83
CA TYR A 332 -14.20 -4.64 12.28
C TYR A 332 -13.25 -3.59 12.86
N SER A 333 -13.59 -3.07 14.04
CA SER A 333 -12.74 -2.13 14.76
C SER A 333 -11.34 -2.67 15.04
N VAL A 334 -11.23 -3.95 15.38
CA VAL A 334 -9.94 -4.62 15.62
C VAL A 334 -9.06 -4.60 14.38
N ASP A 335 -9.62 -4.79 13.19
CA ASP A 335 -8.86 -4.83 11.94
C ASP A 335 -8.22 -3.48 11.62
N CYS A 336 -8.95 -2.40 11.93
CA CYS A 336 -8.47 -1.03 11.71
C CYS A 336 -7.38 -0.68 12.72
N ILE A 337 -7.56 -1.03 13.99
CA ILE A 337 -6.56 -0.81 15.04
C ILE A 337 -5.29 -1.62 14.76
N LEU A 338 -5.44 -2.91 14.44
CA LEU A 338 -4.32 -3.78 14.14
C LEU A 338 -3.58 -3.31 12.89
N ALA A 339 -4.28 -2.84 11.86
CA ALA A 339 -3.64 -2.24 10.67
C ALA A 339 -2.78 -1.01 11.02
N ILE A 340 -3.22 -0.17 11.97
CA ILE A 340 -2.42 0.98 12.44
C ILE A 340 -1.15 0.51 13.13
N TYR A 341 -1.26 -0.43 14.09
CA TYR A 341 -0.08 -0.97 14.78
C TYR A 341 0.87 -1.69 13.83
N MET A 342 0.34 -2.56 12.97
CA MET A 342 1.13 -3.32 11.99
C MET A 342 1.77 -2.39 10.96
N GLY A 343 1.08 -1.36 10.48
CA GLY A 343 1.64 -0.39 9.56
C GLY A 343 2.83 0.37 10.17
N ILE A 344 2.71 0.84 11.41
CA ILE A 344 3.81 1.51 12.13
C ILE A 344 4.97 0.53 12.35
N PHE A 345 4.68 -0.68 12.84
CA PHE A 345 5.67 -1.71 13.10
C PHE A 345 6.45 -2.09 11.84
N LEU A 346 5.75 -2.46 10.76
CA LEU A 346 6.35 -2.84 9.49
C LEU A 346 7.19 -1.70 8.92
N TRP A 347 6.67 -0.46 8.97
CA TRP A 347 7.42 0.71 8.50
C TRP A 347 8.73 0.91 9.26
N LYS A 348 8.71 0.79 10.59
CA LYS A 348 9.91 0.89 11.43
C LYS A 348 10.87 -0.27 11.22
N MET A 349 10.36 -1.49 11.15
CA MET A 349 11.16 -2.70 10.91
C MET A 349 11.86 -2.67 9.56
N VAL A 350 11.14 -2.39 8.47
CA VAL A 350 11.74 -2.24 7.13
C VAL A 350 12.72 -1.07 7.11
N GLY A 351 12.46 0.00 7.86
CA GLY A 351 13.39 1.13 8.03
C GLY A 351 14.76 0.74 8.59
N VAL A 352 14.87 -0.34 9.37
CA VAL A 352 16.16 -0.86 9.86
C VAL A 352 16.97 -1.44 8.70
N PHE A 353 16.31 -2.14 7.77
CA PHE A 353 16.94 -2.77 6.61
C PHE A 353 17.14 -1.82 5.43
N TRP A 354 16.43 -0.69 5.41
CA TRP A 354 16.47 0.31 4.35
C TRP A 354 16.97 1.68 4.86
N PRO A 355 18.23 1.79 5.31
CA PRO A 355 18.74 3.06 5.80
C PRO A 355 18.77 4.08 4.66
N ILE A 356 18.05 5.20 4.84
CA ILE A 356 18.03 6.36 3.92
C ILE A 356 19.46 6.91 3.73
N LYS A 357 20.34 6.73 4.72
CA LYS A 357 21.75 7.10 4.66
C LYS A 357 22.58 5.94 4.12
N ASP A 358 23.25 6.17 3.00
CA ASP A 358 24.18 5.22 2.36
C ASP A 358 25.41 4.99 3.28
N SER A 359 25.22 4.15 4.30
CA SER A 359 26.20 3.92 5.38
C SER A 359 27.52 3.38 4.83
N SER A 360 27.49 2.69 3.68
CA SER A 360 28.65 2.16 2.98
C SER A 360 29.57 3.26 2.45
N ARG A 361 29.00 4.32 1.87
CA ARG A 361 29.74 5.48 1.34
C ARG A 361 30.25 6.36 2.47
N SER A 362 29.46 6.55 3.53
CA SER A 362 29.91 7.22 4.77
C SER A 362 31.11 6.47 5.35
N LYS A 363 30.99 5.15 5.59
CA LYS A 363 32.08 4.35 6.15
C LYS A 363 33.33 4.34 5.27
N ARG A 364 33.19 4.33 3.93
CA ARG A 364 34.33 4.42 3.01
C ARG A 364 34.99 5.80 3.07
N LEU A 365 34.20 6.87 3.12
CA LEU A 365 34.70 8.24 3.27
C LEU A 365 35.36 8.44 4.63
N ASP A 366 34.76 7.98 5.73
CA ASP A 366 35.32 8.01 7.08
C ASP A 366 36.64 7.22 7.15
N LYS A 367 36.75 6.11 6.40
CA LYS A 367 37.97 5.30 6.27
C LYS A 367 39.05 6.01 5.44
N ILE A 368 38.67 6.74 4.40
CA ILE A 368 39.61 7.55 3.60
C ILE A 368 40.07 8.77 4.39
N GLU A 369 39.16 9.46 5.07
CA GLU A 369 39.44 10.60 5.95
C GLU A 369 40.39 10.21 7.08
N SER A 370 40.13 9.10 7.78
CA SER A 370 41.04 8.62 8.84
C SER A 370 42.43 8.24 8.30
N ARG A 371 42.52 7.64 7.10
CA ARG A 371 43.80 7.37 6.43
C ARG A 371 44.52 8.63 5.98
N LEU A 372 43.79 9.65 5.55
CA LEU A 372 44.34 10.91 5.08
C LEU A 372 44.86 11.76 6.25
N VAL A 373 44.14 11.76 7.38
CA VAL A 373 44.59 12.36 8.64
C VAL A 373 45.83 11.65 9.19
N GLN A 374 45.87 10.32 9.13
CA GLN A 374 47.04 9.55 9.56
C GLN A 374 48.26 9.85 8.67
N ALA A 375 48.10 9.82 7.33
CA ALA A 375 49.19 10.11 6.40
C ALA A 375 49.72 11.57 6.55
N ALA A 376 48.82 12.53 6.80
CA ALA A 376 49.22 13.92 7.07
C ALA A 376 49.99 14.05 8.39
N LYS A 377 49.63 13.27 9.42
CA LYS A 377 50.33 13.25 10.71
C LYS A 377 51.72 12.62 10.61
N ASP A 378 51.84 11.59 9.77
CA ASP A 378 53.10 10.87 9.54
C ASP A 378 54.02 11.58 8.52
N SER A 379 53.62 12.77 8.03
CA SER A 379 54.33 13.55 6.99
C SER A 379 54.57 12.80 5.67
N ASP A 380 53.76 11.77 5.39
CA ASP A 380 53.82 10.97 4.16
C ASP A 380 53.00 11.64 3.05
N MET A 381 53.62 12.60 2.38
CA MET A 381 52.99 13.38 1.31
C MET A 381 52.69 12.57 0.05
N ASP A 382 53.41 11.47 -0.19
CA ASP A 382 53.17 10.59 -1.31
C ASP A 382 51.87 9.80 -1.10
N ARG A 383 51.64 9.32 0.13
CA ARG A 383 50.38 8.65 0.48
C ARG A 383 49.18 9.58 0.45
N VAL A 384 49.35 10.85 0.85
CA VAL A 384 48.29 11.87 0.72
C VAL A 384 47.90 12.10 -0.74
N ARG A 385 48.89 12.24 -1.63
CA ARG A 385 48.66 12.43 -3.09
C ARG A 385 48.00 11.21 -3.71
N GLU A 386 48.39 10.00 -3.32
CA GLU A 386 47.80 8.76 -3.81
C GLU A 386 46.32 8.64 -3.42
N LEU A 387 45.99 8.91 -2.14
CA LEU A 387 44.60 8.87 -1.65
C LEU A 387 43.71 9.93 -2.32
N LEU A 388 44.24 11.13 -2.57
CA LEU A 388 43.53 12.17 -3.31
C LEU A 388 43.31 11.77 -4.78
N LYS A 389 44.32 11.18 -5.43
CA LYS A 389 44.23 10.70 -6.81
C LYS A 389 43.26 9.53 -6.96
N GLU A 390 43.18 8.62 -5.98
CA GLU A 390 42.18 7.55 -5.95
C GLU A 390 40.75 8.11 -5.92
N VAL A 391 40.51 9.15 -5.10
CA VAL A 391 39.21 9.83 -5.01
C VAL A 391 38.88 10.56 -6.31
N GLU A 392 39.86 11.24 -6.90
CA GLU A 392 39.68 12.04 -8.13
C GLU A 392 39.44 11.16 -9.36
N VAL A 393 40.25 10.11 -9.56
CA VAL A 393 40.08 9.14 -10.67
C VAL A 393 38.78 8.35 -10.53
N SER A 394 38.43 7.90 -9.32
CA SER A 394 37.14 7.25 -9.06
C SER A 394 35.96 8.20 -9.28
N SER A 395 36.15 9.51 -9.15
CA SER A 395 35.10 10.50 -9.42
C SER A 395 34.94 10.77 -10.92
N GLN A 396 36.03 10.94 -11.66
CA GLN A 396 36.03 11.23 -13.10
C GLN A 396 35.47 10.07 -13.95
N VAL A 397 35.96 8.85 -13.75
CA VAL A 397 35.51 7.65 -14.51
C VAL A 397 34.01 7.39 -14.31
N ARG A 398 33.52 7.71 -13.10
CA ARG A 398 32.11 7.57 -12.73
C ARG A 398 31.24 8.71 -13.23
N GLN A 399 31.82 9.84 -13.64
CA GLN A 399 31.10 11.03 -14.09
C GLN A 399 30.87 11.02 -15.61
N GLU A 400 31.84 10.57 -16.42
CA GLU A 400 31.70 10.50 -17.89
C GLU A 400 30.72 9.41 -18.37
N SER A 401 30.91 8.16 -17.93
CA SER A 401 30.03 7.03 -18.31
C SER A 401 28.59 7.18 -17.80
N SER A 402 28.43 7.88 -16.69
CA SER A 402 27.14 8.16 -16.05
C SER A 402 26.38 9.29 -16.75
N SER A 403 27.06 10.30 -17.32
CA SER A 403 26.40 11.51 -17.86
C SER A 403 25.34 11.23 -18.94
N ARG A 404 25.64 10.39 -19.93
CA ARG A 404 24.69 10.01 -21.00
C ARG A 404 23.56 9.13 -20.47
N ALA A 405 23.89 8.12 -19.66
CA ALA A 405 22.90 7.23 -19.05
C ALA A 405 21.94 7.99 -18.12
N LEU A 406 22.44 8.97 -17.37
CA LEU A 406 21.64 9.84 -16.50
C LEU A 406 20.69 10.75 -17.29
N TRP A 407 21.15 11.30 -18.42
CA TRP A 407 20.32 12.15 -19.27
C TRP A 407 19.21 11.36 -19.96
N VAL A 408 19.53 10.15 -20.46
CA VAL A 408 18.52 9.22 -20.99
C VAL A 408 17.54 8.79 -19.90
N PHE A 409 18.03 8.45 -18.70
CA PHE A 409 17.18 8.05 -17.59
C PHE A 409 16.26 9.16 -17.11
N SER A 410 16.76 10.39 -16.97
CA SER A 410 15.95 11.54 -16.54
C SER A 410 14.87 11.89 -17.58
N GLY A 411 15.25 11.92 -18.87
CA GLY A 411 14.33 12.14 -19.98
C GLY A 411 13.25 11.05 -20.05
N ALA A 412 13.63 9.78 -19.96
CA ALA A 412 12.71 8.64 -19.98
C ALA A 412 11.76 8.66 -18.77
N THR A 413 12.28 8.93 -17.57
CA THR A 413 11.46 9.00 -16.34
C THR A 413 10.44 10.14 -16.43
N MET A 414 10.85 11.30 -16.96
CA MET A 414 9.95 12.44 -17.11
C MET A 414 8.88 12.19 -18.17
N LEU A 415 9.27 11.67 -19.34
CA LEU A 415 8.33 11.31 -20.40
C LEU A 415 7.33 10.27 -19.90
N PHE A 416 7.82 9.23 -19.23
CA PHE A 416 6.96 8.19 -18.64
C PHE A 416 5.97 8.78 -17.63
N ALA A 417 6.42 9.63 -16.71
CA ALA A 417 5.54 10.27 -15.73
C ALA A 417 4.46 11.13 -16.39
N LEU A 418 4.82 11.95 -17.39
CA LEU A 418 3.86 12.77 -18.14
C LEU A 418 2.86 11.93 -18.93
N VAL A 419 3.32 10.87 -19.60
CA VAL A 419 2.46 9.95 -20.35
C VAL A 419 1.49 9.25 -19.41
N VAL A 420 1.94 8.78 -18.24
CA VAL A 420 1.05 8.14 -17.25
C VAL A 420 0.00 9.12 -16.74
N VAL A 421 0.37 10.37 -16.44
CA VAL A 421 -0.59 11.41 -16.02
C VAL A 421 -1.59 11.70 -17.14
N LEU A 422 -1.15 11.85 -18.39
CA LEU A 422 -2.04 12.06 -19.55
C LEU A 422 -2.97 10.87 -19.78
N LEU A 423 -2.46 9.64 -19.65
CA LEU A 423 -3.27 8.43 -19.75
C LEU A 423 -4.28 8.34 -18.62
N ALA A 424 -3.90 8.71 -17.39
CA ALA A 424 -4.85 8.80 -16.29
C ALA A 424 -5.98 9.76 -16.67
N PHE A 425 -5.67 11.02 -17.02
CA PHE A 425 -6.68 12.01 -17.40
C PHE A 425 -7.58 11.62 -18.59
N THR A 426 -7.07 10.84 -19.54
CA THR A 426 -7.85 10.45 -20.73
C THR A 426 -8.62 9.15 -20.56
N LEU A 427 -8.16 8.23 -19.71
CA LEU A 427 -8.75 6.89 -19.57
C LEU A 427 -9.60 6.72 -18.30
N THR A 428 -9.47 7.58 -17.31
CA THR A 428 -10.32 7.57 -16.11
C THR A 428 -11.45 8.58 -16.26
N SER A 429 -12.62 8.26 -15.73
CA SER A 429 -13.79 9.16 -15.82
C SER A 429 -13.61 10.46 -15.02
N ASP A 430 -12.67 10.48 -14.09
CA ASP A 430 -12.56 11.49 -13.05
C ASP A 430 -11.16 12.14 -12.97
N GLY A 431 -10.28 11.87 -13.95
CA GLY A 431 -8.85 12.23 -13.92
C GLY A 431 -8.07 11.48 -12.86
#